data_AF-A0ABD3SIQ0-F1
#
_entry.id   AF-A0ABD3SIQ0-F1
#
_cell.length_a   1.000
_cell.length_b   1.000
_cell.length_c   1.000
_cell.angle_alpha   90.00
_cell.angle_beta   90.00
_cell.angle_gamma   90.00
#
_symmetry.space_group_name_H-M   'P 1'
#
loop_
_entity.id
_entity.type
_entity.pdbx_description
1 polymer ?
#
loop_
_entity_poly.entity_id
_entity_poly.type
_entity_poly.pdbx_seq_one_letter_code
_entity_poly.pdbx_strand_id
1 'polypeptide(L)'
;MADRISEEAVRKAVNALLKWKTKLQPQSHHQYEEDGEAKAEAEAEAESDDSIYLSLTLKKAPPQQLTLTPHRIPLRHSLLPKTHSQLNFCLIVDGKKIKSEAAHKILKNQNFPFTLKVMKLSKIKSDYKSFETKKKLHDSFDLFFAAKGVVPFLPMVLGKVFYSKKRKVPVTVDLKADGSNWKEEIERASNSSLLFLSSGTCSAVRVGKWGVTEGQEIVENVFEAIDGVLDIPIPKKWGGVRCFHLKFSDSLALPIYEHQPTALLVGEKRKRTV
;
A
#
# COMPACT_ATOMS: atom_id res chain seq x y z
N MET A 1 -18.39 8.66 11.05
CA MET A 1 -17.19 9.20 10.36
C MET A 1 -17.46 10.54 9.68
N ALA A 2 -18.69 10.76 9.17
CA ALA A 2 -19.09 11.95 8.40
C ALA A 2 -18.92 13.32 9.10
N ASP A 3 -18.84 13.39 10.43
CA ASP A 3 -18.81 14.69 11.13
C ASP A 3 -17.42 15.35 11.22
N ARG A 4 -16.32 14.62 10.96
CA ARG A 4 -14.96 15.16 11.17
C ARG A 4 -14.14 15.33 9.91
N ILE A 5 -14.51 14.66 8.84
CA ILE A 5 -13.80 14.73 7.56
C ILE A 5 -14.84 15.03 6.50
N SER A 6 -14.73 16.21 5.90
CA SER A 6 -15.60 16.62 4.80
C SER A 6 -15.20 15.87 3.53
N GLU A 7 -16.16 15.16 2.94
CA GLU A 7 -16.00 14.51 1.63
C GLU A 7 -15.58 15.50 0.55
N GLU A 8 -16.09 16.73 0.59
CA GLU A 8 -15.69 17.77 -0.35
C GLU A 8 -14.21 18.14 -0.22
N ALA A 9 -13.69 18.19 1.00
CA ALA A 9 -12.27 18.47 1.23
C ALA A 9 -11.38 17.36 0.67
N VAL A 10 -11.77 16.10 0.88
CA VAL A 10 -11.06 14.94 0.31
C VAL A 10 -11.12 14.98 -1.22
N ARG A 11 -12.30 15.22 -1.81
CA ARG A 11 -12.47 15.32 -3.27
C ARG A 11 -11.64 16.45 -3.87
N LYS A 12 -11.61 17.62 -3.24
CA LYS A 12 -10.77 18.76 -3.67
C LYS A 12 -9.28 18.40 -3.61
N ALA A 13 -8.84 17.75 -2.54
CA ALA A 13 -7.45 17.31 -2.39
C ALA A 13 -7.06 16.28 -3.46
N VAL A 14 -7.89 15.25 -3.69
CA VAL A 14 -7.67 14.25 -4.74
C VAL A 14 -7.59 14.92 -6.11
N ASN A 15 -8.56 15.75 -6.48
CA ASN A 15 -8.55 16.44 -7.77
C ASN A 15 -7.34 17.37 -7.95
N ALA A 16 -6.90 18.04 -6.89
CA ALA A 16 -5.70 18.87 -6.92
C ALA A 16 -4.45 18.04 -7.18
N LEU A 17 -4.30 16.89 -6.52
CA LEU A 17 -3.19 15.95 -6.73
C LEU A 17 -3.21 15.39 -8.15
N LEU A 18 -4.37 14.95 -8.63
CA LEU A 18 -4.55 14.43 -9.98
C LEU A 18 -4.14 15.48 -11.04
N LYS A 19 -4.63 16.72 -10.91
CA LYS A 19 -4.28 17.84 -11.80
C LYS A 19 -2.79 18.19 -11.74
N TRP A 20 -2.19 18.14 -10.55
CA TRP A 20 -0.76 18.38 -10.37
C TRP A 20 0.07 17.34 -11.13
N LYS A 21 -0.28 16.06 -11.02
CA LYS A 21 0.43 14.97 -11.73
C LYS A 21 0.29 15.09 -13.25
N THR A 22 -0.88 15.47 -13.76
CA THR A 22 -1.07 15.74 -15.20
C THR A 22 -0.17 16.85 -15.71
N LYS A 23 -0.03 17.95 -14.96
CA LYS A 23 0.81 19.10 -15.35
C LYS A 23 2.31 18.79 -15.37
N LEU A 24 2.73 17.80 -14.58
CA LEU A 24 4.12 17.35 -14.50
C LEU A 24 4.52 16.40 -15.63
N GLN A 25 3.56 15.86 -16.40
CA GLN A 25 3.92 15.15 -17.62
C GLN A 25 4.35 16.19 -18.67
N PRO A 26 5.62 16.19 -19.11
CA PRO A 26 6.04 17.06 -20.19
C PRO A 26 5.32 16.68 -21.48
N GLN A 27 4.91 17.71 -22.24
CA GLN A 27 4.60 17.55 -23.66
C GLN A 27 5.85 16.97 -24.34
N SER A 28 5.78 15.70 -24.74
CA SER A 28 6.83 15.04 -25.49
C SER A 28 6.86 15.56 -26.93
N HIS A 29 7.62 16.63 -27.18
CA HIS A 29 8.29 16.90 -28.46
C HIS A 29 9.37 17.98 -28.24
N HIS A 30 10.62 17.55 -28.07
CA HIS A 30 11.76 18.14 -28.76
C HIS A 30 12.99 17.23 -28.61
N GLN A 31 13.46 16.71 -29.75
CA GLN A 31 14.79 16.15 -29.96
C GLN A 31 15.85 17.19 -29.59
N TYR A 32 16.90 16.77 -28.88
CA TYR A 32 18.24 17.31 -29.08
C TYR A 32 19.27 16.17 -28.93
N GLU A 33 20.21 16.20 -29.87
CA GLU A 33 21.32 15.27 -30.08
C GLU A 33 22.40 15.37 -28.99
N GLU A 34 23.30 14.39 -29.04
CA GLU A 34 24.42 14.08 -28.17
C GLU A 34 25.40 15.26 -27.97
N ASP A 35 26.04 15.29 -26.78
CA ASP A 35 27.50 15.39 -26.64
C ASP A 35 27.92 15.21 -25.16
N GLY A 36 28.78 14.22 -24.89
CA GLY A 36 29.95 14.38 -23.99
C GLY A 36 29.82 14.21 -22.46
N GLU A 37 29.89 12.95 -22.02
CA GLU A 37 30.73 12.39 -20.93
C GLU A 37 30.60 12.81 -19.43
N ALA A 38 30.29 11.76 -18.65
CA ALA A 38 30.86 11.36 -17.36
C ALA A 38 30.42 12.10 -16.07
N LYS A 39 29.35 11.57 -15.46
CA LYS A 39 29.34 11.17 -14.05
C LYS A 39 28.45 9.94 -13.85
N ALA A 40 29.06 8.77 -13.97
CA ALA A 40 28.52 7.53 -13.43
C ALA A 40 28.57 7.62 -11.89
N GLU A 41 27.41 7.55 -11.24
CA GLU A 41 27.12 6.71 -10.07
C GLU A 41 25.79 7.13 -9.42
N ALA A 42 24.89 6.15 -9.27
CA ALA A 42 23.62 6.19 -8.53
C ALA A 42 22.34 6.71 -9.23
N GLU A 43 22.12 6.36 -10.49
CA GLU A 43 20.75 6.30 -11.03
C GLU A 43 20.23 4.86 -10.91
N ALA A 44 19.85 4.49 -9.68
CA ALA A 44 18.94 3.37 -9.51
C ALA A 44 17.60 3.80 -10.10
N GLU A 45 17.31 3.37 -11.33
CA GLU A 45 16.02 3.48 -12.04
C GLU A 45 14.90 3.83 -11.08
N ALA A 46 14.60 5.13 -10.98
CA ALA A 46 13.50 5.64 -10.19
C ALA A 46 12.23 5.27 -10.97
N GLU A 47 11.81 4.02 -10.87
CA GLU A 47 10.47 3.59 -11.21
C GLU A 47 9.51 4.58 -10.54
N SER A 48 8.92 5.48 -11.34
CA SER A 48 8.12 6.59 -10.83
C SER A 48 6.97 5.99 -10.04
N ASP A 49 6.99 6.20 -8.72
CA ASP A 49 5.94 5.67 -7.87
C ASP A 49 4.74 6.60 -7.93
N ASP A 50 3.93 6.41 -8.96
CA ASP A 50 2.71 7.20 -9.21
C ASP A 50 1.54 6.76 -8.32
N SER A 51 1.86 6.29 -7.12
CA SER A 51 0.90 5.86 -6.11
C SER A 51 0.50 7.04 -5.23
N ILE A 52 -0.79 7.11 -4.91
CA ILE A 52 -1.33 8.07 -3.95
C ILE A 52 -1.33 7.42 -2.57
N TYR A 53 -0.76 8.14 -1.61
CA TYR A 53 -0.62 7.72 -0.23
C TYR A 53 -1.44 8.60 0.71
N LEU A 54 -2.20 7.95 1.59
CA LEU A 54 -2.75 8.56 2.78
C LEU A 54 -1.73 8.43 3.91
N SER A 55 -1.15 9.56 4.31
CA SER A 55 -0.21 9.66 5.43
C SER A 55 -0.97 9.93 6.73
N LEU A 56 -0.84 9.02 7.68
CA LEU A 56 -1.33 9.10 9.04
C LEU A 56 -0.22 9.61 9.95
N THR A 57 -0.51 10.62 10.77
CA THR A 57 0.34 11.00 11.90
C THR A 57 -0.39 10.79 13.21
N LEU A 58 0.21 10.01 14.10
CA LEU A 58 -0.27 9.77 15.45
C LEU A 58 0.34 10.76 16.44
N LYS A 59 -0.36 11.02 17.56
CA LYS A 59 0.14 11.85 18.67
C LYS A 59 1.22 11.13 19.48
N LYS A 60 1.14 9.80 19.56
CA LYS A 60 2.11 8.94 20.25
C LYS A 60 2.49 7.78 19.34
N ALA A 61 3.75 7.36 19.42
CA ALA A 61 4.24 6.18 18.71
C ALA A 61 3.41 4.93 19.11
N PRO A 62 3.09 4.06 18.15
CA PRO A 62 2.34 2.85 18.41
C PRO A 62 3.18 1.85 19.24
N PRO A 63 2.55 0.97 20.04
CA PRO A 63 3.24 -0.11 20.73
C PRO A 63 3.98 -1.04 19.75
N GLN A 64 5.13 -1.57 20.17
CA GLN A 64 5.99 -2.42 19.34
C GLN A 64 5.27 -3.68 18.80
N GLN A 65 4.29 -4.21 19.54
CA GLN A 65 3.50 -5.36 19.08
C GLN A 65 2.75 -5.08 17.76
N LEU A 66 2.34 -3.83 17.54
CA LEU A 66 1.63 -3.42 16.32
C LEU A 66 2.58 -3.15 15.16
N THR A 67 3.89 -3.05 15.39
CA THR A 67 4.90 -2.77 14.34
C THR A 67 5.52 -4.04 13.76
N LEU A 68 5.29 -5.21 14.38
CA LEU A 68 5.90 -6.48 13.96
C LEU A 68 5.34 -7.00 12.63
N THR A 69 4.05 -6.79 12.39
CA THR A 69 3.35 -7.30 11.20
C THR A 69 2.62 -6.17 10.50
N PRO A 70 2.59 -6.17 9.16
CA PRO A 70 1.77 -5.24 8.41
C PRO A 70 0.28 -5.48 8.70
N HIS A 71 -0.48 -4.39 8.81
CA HIS A 71 -1.93 -4.44 8.96
C HIS A 71 -2.57 -4.38 7.57
N ARG A 72 -3.50 -5.30 7.31
CA ARG A 72 -4.23 -5.36 6.05
C ARG A 72 -5.49 -4.52 6.17
N ILE A 73 -5.63 -3.54 5.28
CA ILE A 73 -6.78 -2.66 5.18
C ILE A 73 -7.53 -3.04 3.90
N PRO A 74 -8.76 -3.61 3.99
CA PRO A 74 -9.57 -3.88 2.82
C PRO A 74 -9.99 -2.55 2.17
N LEU A 75 -9.90 -2.47 0.85
CA LEU A 75 -10.40 -1.36 0.06
C LEU A 75 -11.53 -1.85 -0.86
N ARG A 76 -12.43 -0.94 -1.24
CA ARG A 76 -13.52 -1.25 -2.18
C ARG A 76 -13.01 -1.37 -3.61
N HIS A 77 -12.12 -0.46 -3.99
CA HIS A 77 -11.60 -0.39 -5.36
C HIS A 77 -10.15 -0.86 -5.41
N SER A 78 -9.85 -1.70 -6.40
CA SER A 78 -8.52 -2.27 -6.58
C SER A 78 -7.48 -1.20 -6.90
N LEU A 79 -6.28 -1.36 -6.35
CA LEU A 79 -5.11 -0.53 -6.68
C LEU A 79 -4.37 -1.06 -7.91
N LEU A 80 -4.83 -2.19 -8.45
CA LEU A 80 -4.24 -2.88 -9.60
C LEU A 80 -4.96 -2.50 -10.89
N PRO A 81 -4.24 -2.54 -12.04
CA PRO A 81 -4.84 -2.33 -13.35
C PRO A 81 -6.09 -3.19 -13.57
N LYS A 82 -7.14 -2.60 -14.16
CA LYS A 82 -8.41 -3.29 -14.49
C LYS A 82 -8.20 -4.47 -15.47
N THR A 83 -7.07 -4.50 -16.19
CA THR A 83 -6.66 -5.62 -17.06
C THR A 83 -6.04 -6.76 -16.24
N HIS A 84 -6.90 -7.53 -15.55
CA HIS A 84 -6.47 -8.63 -14.67
C HIS A 84 -5.68 -9.73 -15.40
N SER A 85 -5.90 -9.94 -16.70
CA SER A 85 -5.28 -11.01 -17.49
C SER A 85 -3.77 -10.88 -17.67
N GLN A 86 -3.19 -9.69 -17.45
CA GLN A 86 -1.75 -9.45 -17.56
C GLN A 86 -1.02 -9.51 -16.21
N LEU A 87 -1.77 -9.63 -15.11
CA LEU A 87 -1.19 -9.57 -13.78
C LEU A 87 -0.60 -10.92 -13.36
N ASN A 88 0.63 -10.87 -12.86
CA ASN A 88 1.34 -12.03 -12.34
C ASN A 88 1.39 -11.95 -10.81
N PHE A 89 0.69 -12.87 -10.16
CA PHE A 89 0.66 -12.97 -8.71
C PHE A 89 1.45 -14.19 -8.21
N CYS A 90 2.02 -14.06 -7.02
CA CYS A 90 2.76 -15.13 -6.37
C CYS A 90 2.17 -15.45 -4.99
N LEU A 91 1.78 -16.70 -4.75
CA LEU A 91 1.37 -17.20 -3.43
C LEU A 91 2.51 -17.97 -2.75
N ILE A 92 2.94 -17.51 -1.58
CA ILE A 92 4.00 -18.14 -0.80
C ILE A 92 3.40 -19.03 0.29
N VAL A 93 3.78 -20.31 0.29
CA VAL A 93 3.32 -21.34 1.25
C VAL A 93 4.50 -22.03 1.95
N ASP A 94 4.30 -22.48 3.19
CA ASP A 94 5.30 -23.21 3.98
C ASP A 94 5.43 -24.69 3.57
N GLY A 95 4.45 -25.23 2.83
CA GLY A 95 4.40 -26.63 2.43
C GLY A 95 3.92 -27.61 3.52
N LYS A 96 3.86 -27.19 4.80
CA LYS A 96 3.36 -28.02 5.92
C LYS A 96 1.84 -28.12 5.96
N LYS A 97 1.15 -26.97 6.06
CA LYS A 97 -0.33 -26.90 6.15
C LYS A 97 -1.00 -27.05 4.78
N ILE A 98 -0.36 -26.52 3.74
CA ILE A 98 -0.86 -26.53 2.37
C ILE A 98 0.27 -27.05 1.50
N LYS A 99 0.08 -28.25 0.93
CA LYS A 99 1.00 -28.82 -0.05
C LYS A 99 0.89 -28.02 -1.35
N SER A 100 2.01 -27.74 -2.00
CA SER A 100 2.03 -26.97 -3.26
C SER A 100 1.24 -27.69 -4.37
N GLU A 101 1.24 -29.01 -4.35
CA GLU A 101 0.56 -29.84 -5.34
C GLU A 101 -0.96 -29.74 -5.16
N ALA A 102 -1.43 -29.68 -3.91
CA ALA A 102 -2.84 -29.42 -3.58
C ALA A 102 -3.24 -27.99 -3.97
N ALA A 103 -2.38 -27.01 -3.68
CA ALA A 103 -2.58 -25.62 -4.07
C ALA A 103 -2.75 -25.47 -5.59
N HIS A 104 -1.89 -26.12 -6.38
CA HIS A 104 -1.99 -26.09 -7.84
C HIS A 104 -3.30 -26.72 -8.35
N LYS A 105 -3.77 -27.80 -7.72
CA LYS A 105 -5.07 -28.41 -8.08
C LYS A 105 -6.23 -27.45 -7.77
N ILE A 106 -6.23 -26.84 -6.59
CA ILE A 106 -7.26 -25.87 -6.18
C ILE A 106 -7.28 -24.67 -7.15
N LEU A 107 -6.11 -24.14 -7.51
CA LEU A 107 -5.99 -23.02 -8.43
C LEU A 107 -6.50 -23.36 -9.83
N LYS A 108 -6.20 -24.55 -10.35
CA LYS A 108 -6.73 -25.03 -11.64
C LYS A 108 -8.25 -25.16 -11.62
N ASN A 109 -8.82 -25.59 -10.50
CA ASN A 109 -10.26 -25.77 -10.37
C ASN A 109 -11.03 -24.44 -10.21
N GLN A 110 -10.39 -23.40 -9.66
CA GLN A 110 -11.07 -22.14 -9.33
C GLN A 110 -10.98 -21.04 -10.42
N ASN A 111 -10.30 -21.32 -11.54
CA ASN A 111 -10.20 -20.49 -12.74
C ASN A 111 -10.13 -18.97 -12.47
N PHE A 112 -8.99 -18.52 -11.94
CA PHE A 112 -8.74 -17.11 -11.66
C PHE A 112 -8.55 -16.30 -12.95
N PRO A 113 -8.98 -15.03 -12.98
CA PRO A 113 -8.78 -14.15 -14.14
C PRO A 113 -7.32 -13.66 -14.29
N PHE A 114 -6.43 -14.02 -13.36
CA PHE A 114 -5.02 -13.62 -13.30
C PHE A 114 -4.10 -14.84 -13.14
N THR A 115 -2.83 -14.67 -13.47
CA THR A 115 -1.82 -15.74 -13.34
C THR A 115 -1.35 -15.83 -11.90
N LEU A 116 -1.76 -16.87 -11.17
CA LEU A 116 -1.32 -17.10 -9.79
C LEU A 116 -0.34 -18.28 -9.69
N LYS A 117 0.92 -17.97 -9.38
CA LYS A 117 1.99 -18.97 -9.19
C LYS A 117 2.20 -19.27 -7.71
N VAL A 118 2.22 -20.56 -7.34
CA VAL A 118 2.54 -20.97 -5.97
C VAL A 118 4.05 -21.19 -5.82
N MET A 119 4.63 -20.65 -4.75
CA MET A 119 6.02 -20.86 -4.38
C MET A 119 6.14 -21.35 -2.94
N LYS A 120 6.98 -22.37 -2.72
CA LYS A 120 7.32 -22.84 -1.38
C LYS A 120 8.36 -21.90 -0.75
N LEU A 121 8.25 -21.63 0.54
CA LEU A 121 9.25 -20.84 1.28
C LEU A 121 10.67 -21.41 1.12
N SER A 122 10.80 -22.75 1.17
CA SER A 122 12.09 -23.44 0.97
C SER A 122 12.70 -23.15 -0.40
N LYS A 123 11.88 -23.07 -1.46
CA LYS A 123 12.34 -22.79 -2.82
C LYS A 123 12.82 -21.35 -2.95
N ILE A 124 12.12 -20.41 -2.32
CA ILE A 124 12.57 -19.00 -2.28
C ILE A 124 13.91 -18.90 -1.54
N LYS A 125 14.06 -19.63 -0.43
CA LYS A 125 15.29 -19.66 0.35
C LYS A 125 16.48 -20.30 -0.38
N SER A 126 16.26 -21.29 -1.24
CA SER A 126 17.32 -21.95 -2.01
C SER A 126 17.71 -21.18 -3.27
N ASP A 127 16.72 -20.81 -4.09
CA ASP A 127 16.93 -20.36 -5.47
C ASP A 127 17.15 -18.84 -5.53
N TYR A 128 16.64 -18.10 -4.54
CA TYR A 128 16.66 -16.64 -4.51
C TYR A 128 17.50 -16.12 -3.34
N LYS A 129 18.77 -16.56 -3.25
CA LYS A 129 19.70 -16.12 -2.20
C LYS A 129 20.35 -14.77 -2.51
N SER A 130 20.76 -14.57 -3.77
CA SER A 130 21.47 -13.37 -4.20
C SER A 130 20.52 -12.18 -4.34
N PHE A 131 21.07 -10.96 -4.26
CA PHE A 131 20.30 -9.73 -4.42
C PHE A 131 19.65 -9.66 -5.81
N GLU A 132 20.37 -10.02 -6.86
CA GLU A 132 19.90 -9.99 -8.25
C GLU A 132 18.74 -10.95 -8.50
N THR A 133 18.81 -12.18 -7.98
CA THR A 133 17.73 -13.16 -8.13
C THR A 133 16.48 -12.67 -7.42
N LYS A 134 16.62 -12.11 -6.21
CA LYS A 134 15.50 -11.48 -5.49
C LYS A 134 14.92 -10.28 -6.24
N LYS A 135 15.76 -9.46 -6.88
CA LYS A 135 15.31 -8.35 -7.74
C LYS A 135 14.52 -8.88 -8.93
N LYS A 136 15.03 -9.89 -9.65
CA LYS A 136 14.31 -10.57 -10.74
C LYS A 136 12.95 -11.10 -10.26
N LEU A 137 12.90 -11.70 -9.07
CA LEU A 137 11.64 -12.16 -8.48
C LEU A 137 10.67 -11.00 -8.23
N HIS A 138 11.14 -9.93 -7.60
CA HIS A 138 10.35 -8.73 -7.32
C HIS A 138 9.79 -8.09 -8.60
N ASP A 139 10.58 -8.09 -9.69
CA ASP A 139 10.20 -7.42 -10.93
C ASP A 139 9.27 -8.30 -11.80
N SER A 140 9.35 -9.63 -11.67
CA SER A 140 8.52 -10.59 -12.42
C SER A 140 7.05 -10.65 -11.98
N PHE A 141 6.73 -10.19 -10.76
CA PHE A 141 5.38 -10.29 -10.20
C PHE A 141 4.87 -8.91 -9.78
N ASP A 142 3.57 -8.72 -9.86
CA ASP A 142 2.90 -7.48 -9.46
C ASP A 142 2.53 -7.49 -7.98
N LEU A 143 2.04 -8.64 -7.48
CA LEU A 143 1.58 -8.81 -6.11
C LEU A 143 2.01 -10.16 -5.54
N PHE A 144 2.34 -10.14 -4.25
CA PHE A 144 2.70 -11.32 -3.49
C PHE A 144 1.66 -11.56 -2.40
N PHE A 145 1.29 -12.82 -2.20
CA PHE A 145 0.46 -13.30 -1.10
C PHE A 145 1.27 -14.26 -0.24
N ALA A 146 1.02 -14.27 1.06
CA ALA A 146 1.67 -15.18 1.98
C ALA A 146 0.67 -15.79 2.95
N ALA A 147 0.75 -17.11 3.12
CA ALA A 147 0.01 -17.78 4.16
C ALA A 147 0.45 -17.26 5.55
N LYS A 148 -0.50 -17.09 6.48
CA LYS A 148 -0.27 -16.56 7.84
C LYS A 148 0.97 -17.12 8.58
N GLY A 149 1.25 -18.42 8.43
CA GLY A 149 2.40 -19.06 9.08
C GLY A 149 3.77 -18.69 8.48
N VAL A 150 3.80 -18.19 7.24
CA VAL A 150 5.03 -17.83 6.52
C VAL A 150 5.48 -16.41 6.84
N VAL A 151 4.53 -15.51 7.14
CA VAL A 151 4.74 -14.06 7.32
C VAL A 151 5.94 -13.70 8.20
N PRO A 152 6.16 -14.33 9.37
CA PRO A 152 7.29 -13.98 10.23
C PRO A 152 8.68 -14.27 9.61
N PHE A 153 8.75 -15.22 8.67
CA PHE A 153 10.01 -15.62 8.03
C PHE A 153 10.33 -14.83 6.76
N LEU A 154 9.34 -14.13 6.20
CA LEU A 154 9.49 -13.40 4.93
C LEU A 154 10.54 -12.27 4.97
N PRO A 155 10.63 -11.44 6.03
CA PRO A 155 11.65 -10.40 6.09
C PRO A 155 13.07 -10.96 6.00
N MET A 156 13.31 -12.13 6.60
CA MET A 156 14.61 -12.81 6.56
C MET A 156 14.92 -13.39 5.18
N VAL A 157 13.92 -13.95 4.49
CA VAL A 157 14.10 -14.62 3.18
C VAL A 157 14.15 -13.60 2.04
N LEU A 158 13.15 -12.72 1.93
CA LEU A 158 13.03 -11.74 0.85
C LEU A 158 13.97 -10.55 1.03
N GLY A 159 14.33 -10.23 2.28
CA GLY A 159 15.30 -9.18 2.60
C GLY A 159 14.90 -7.78 2.15
N LYS A 160 15.91 -6.90 2.03
CA LYS A 160 15.71 -5.48 1.73
C LYS A 160 15.10 -5.21 0.36
N VAL A 161 15.25 -6.10 -0.63
CA VAL A 161 14.69 -5.91 -1.98
C VAL A 161 13.18 -5.68 -1.90
N PHE A 162 12.47 -6.47 -1.09
CA PHE A 162 11.02 -6.37 -0.94
C PHE A 162 10.58 -5.35 0.11
N TYR A 163 11.34 -5.24 1.22
CA TYR A 163 10.92 -4.46 2.40
C TYR A 163 11.46 -3.02 2.43
N SER A 164 12.35 -2.62 1.51
CA SER A 164 12.88 -1.25 1.43
C SER A 164 11.83 -0.25 0.95
N LYS A 165 11.33 -0.42 -0.28
CA LYS A 165 10.30 0.46 -0.87
C LYS A 165 8.87 0.10 -0.41
N LYS A 166 8.69 -1.03 0.28
CA LYS A 166 7.41 -1.57 0.79
C LYS A 166 6.27 -1.65 -0.24
N ARG A 167 6.57 -1.64 -1.55
CA ARG A 167 5.57 -1.62 -2.64
C ARG A 167 4.96 -2.98 -2.93
N LYS A 168 5.78 -4.04 -2.90
CA LYS A 168 5.41 -5.43 -3.23
C LYS A 168 5.64 -6.38 -2.06
N VAL A 169 5.38 -5.92 -0.84
CA VAL A 169 5.47 -6.79 0.36
C VAL A 169 4.33 -7.79 0.33
N PRO A 170 4.56 -9.08 0.64
CA PRO A 170 3.50 -10.07 0.57
C PRO A 170 2.32 -9.77 1.51
N VAL A 171 1.12 -9.78 0.97
CA VAL A 171 -0.15 -9.60 1.69
C VAL A 171 -0.48 -10.90 2.42
N THR A 172 -0.89 -10.80 3.69
CA THR A 172 -1.26 -11.98 4.47
C THR A 172 -2.63 -12.49 4.07
N VAL A 173 -2.71 -13.80 3.80
CA VAL A 173 -3.95 -14.52 3.46
C VAL A 173 -4.16 -15.70 4.40
N ASP A 174 -5.40 -15.90 4.85
CA ASP A 174 -5.78 -17.06 5.64
C ASP A 174 -6.42 -18.15 4.77
N LEU A 175 -5.58 -19.10 4.37
CA LEU A 175 -5.96 -20.17 3.46
C LEU A 175 -6.32 -21.44 4.24
N LYS A 176 -7.56 -21.90 4.09
CA LYS A 176 -8.02 -23.19 4.59
C LYS A 176 -7.50 -24.34 3.71
N ALA A 177 -7.25 -25.50 4.32
CA ALA A 177 -6.76 -26.69 3.60
C ALA A 177 -7.77 -27.20 2.56
N ASP A 178 -9.06 -27.01 2.81
CA ASP A 178 -10.17 -27.51 1.97
C ASP A 178 -10.37 -26.71 0.66
N GLY A 179 -9.62 -25.63 0.45
CA GLY A 179 -9.69 -24.84 -0.78
C GLY A 179 -10.90 -23.92 -0.91
N SER A 180 -11.93 -24.08 -0.07
CA SER A 180 -13.21 -23.36 -0.18
C SER A 180 -13.08 -21.83 -0.17
N ASN A 181 -12.22 -21.28 0.70
CA ASN A 181 -12.07 -19.84 0.89
C ASN A 181 -11.01 -19.18 -0.02
N TRP A 182 -10.39 -19.91 -0.94
CA TRP A 182 -9.23 -19.39 -1.67
C TRP A 182 -9.59 -18.24 -2.59
N LYS A 183 -10.66 -18.39 -3.38
CA LYS A 183 -11.09 -17.37 -4.32
C LYS A 183 -11.41 -16.04 -3.64
N GLU A 184 -12.30 -16.08 -2.65
CA GLU A 184 -12.75 -14.90 -1.91
C GLU A 184 -11.60 -14.24 -1.15
N GLU A 185 -10.75 -15.02 -0.49
CA GLU A 185 -9.64 -14.48 0.29
C GLU A 185 -8.59 -13.81 -0.59
N ILE A 186 -8.27 -14.40 -1.75
CA ILE A 186 -7.31 -13.83 -2.71
C ILE A 186 -7.88 -12.56 -3.34
N GLU A 187 -9.15 -12.55 -3.74
CA GLU A 187 -9.80 -11.37 -4.30
C GLU A 187 -9.86 -10.22 -3.28
N ARG A 188 -10.27 -10.53 -2.05
CA ARG A 188 -10.24 -9.59 -0.93
C ARG A 188 -8.81 -9.12 -0.61
N ALA A 189 -7.79 -9.95 -0.83
CA ALA A 189 -6.40 -9.57 -0.56
C ALA A 189 -5.82 -8.71 -1.69
N SER A 190 -6.22 -9.00 -2.93
CA SER A 190 -5.91 -8.19 -4.10
C SER A 190 -6.45 -6.77 -3.97
N ASN A 191 -7.64 -6.62 -3.39
CA ASN A 191 -8.28 -5.32 -3.14
C ASN A 191 -7.91 -4.73 -1.77
N SER A 192 -6.76 -5.12 -1.18
CA SER A 192 -6.34 -4.59 0.13
C SER A 192 -5.03 -3.85 0.05
N SER A 193 -4.89 -2.85 0.92
CA SER A 193 -3.67 -2.08 1.11
C SER A 193 -2.99 -2.46 2.42
N LEU A 194 -1.67 -2.32 2.48
CA LEU A 194 -0.90 -2.66 3.67
C LEU A 194 -0.49 -1.37 4.39
N LEU A 195 -0.80 -1.32 5.69
CA LEU A 195 -0.28 -0.30 6.60
C LEU A 195 0.87 -0.88 7.42
N PHE A 196 2.03 -0.21 7.31
CA PHE A 196 3.18 -0.51 8.15
C PHE A 196 3.31 0.56 9.23
N LEU A 197 2.99 0.17 10.47
CA LEU A 197 3.28 1.01 11.62
C LEU A 197 4.78 0.93 11.92
N SER A 198 5.41 2.10 12.03
CA SER A 198 6.81 2.21 12.44
C SER A 198 6.90 2.51 13.94
N SER A 199 8.12 2.49 14.49
CA SER A 199 8.39 3.02 15.83
C SER A 199 8.18 4.55 15.93
N GLY A 200 8.02 5.23 14.80
CA GLY A 200 7.69 6.64 14.74
C GLY A 200 6.18 6.89 14.80
N THR A 201 5.80 8.17 14.69
CA THR A 201 4.41 8.61 14.70
C THR A 201 3.77 8.66 13.31
N CYS A 202 4.58 8.67 12.25
CA CYS A 202 4.12 8.78 10.87
C CYS A 202 4.08 7.41 10.20
N SER A 203 3.02 7.15 9.44
CA SER A 203 2.84 5.95 8.62
C SER A 203 2.03 6.31 7.38
N ALA A 204 2.17 5.54 6.30
CA ALA A 204 1.46 5.79 5.06
C ALA A 204 0.78 4.50 4.57
N VAL A 205 -0.41 4.65 4.00
CA VAL A 205 -1.16 3.59 3.33
C VAL A 205 -1.43 4.02 1.89
N ARG A 206 -1.33 3.08 0.95
CA ARG A 206 -1.64 3.35 -0.46
C ARG A 206 -3.16 3.34 -0.66
N VAL A 207 -3.69 4.37 -1.30
CA VAL A 207 -5.14 4.54 -1.52
C VAL A 207 -5.54 4.62 -2.99
N GLY A 208 -4.57 4.82 -3.89
CA GLY A 208 -4.80 4.84 -5.32
C GLY A 208 -3.51 4.76 -6.12
N LYS A 209 -3.63 4.54 -7.42
CA LYS A 209 -2.53 4.70 -8.38
C LYS A 209 -3.01 5.56 -9.55
N TRP A 210 -2.18 6.54 -9.93
CA TRP A 210 -2.43 7.40 -11.08
C TRP A 210 -2.56 6.56 -12.37
N GLY A 211 -3.53 6.90 -13.21
CA GLY A 211 -3.80 6.19 -14.47
C GLY A 211 -4.49 4.83 -14.33
N VAL A 212 -4.70 4.34 -13.10
CA VAL A 212 -5.40 3.08 -12.83
C VAL A 212 -6.72 3.32 -12.10
N THR A 213 -6.66 4.08 -11.00
CA THR A 213 -7.80 4.35 -10.13
C THR A 213 -8.40 5.72 -10.48
N GLU A 214 -9.72 5.78 -10.58
CA GLU A 214 -10.42 7.03 -10.88
C GLU A 214 -10.53 7.94 -9.65
N GLY A 215 -10.70 9.25 -9.86
CA GLY A 215 -10.76 10.22 -8.76
C GLY A 215 -11.83 9.91 -7.72
N GLN A 216 -13.01 9.44 -8.15
CA GLN A 216 -14.10 9.06 -7.25
C GLN A 216 -13.78 7.78 -6.47
N GLU A 217 -13.23 6.77 -7.13
CA GLU A 217 -12.80 5.51 -6.51
C GLU A 217 -11.72 5.77 -5.42
N ILE A 218 -10.80 6.72 -5.67
CA ILE A 218 -9.78 7.12 -4.68
C ILE A 218 -10.43 7.73 -3.44
N VAL A 219 -11.45 8.59 -3.59
CA VAL A 219 -12.14 9.21 -2.45
C VAL A 219 -12.77 8.14 -1.58
N GLU A 220 -13.46 7.16 -2.17
CA GLU A 220 -14.06 6.04 -1.44
C GLU A 220 -13.00 5.19 -0.72
N ASN A 221 -11.89 4.89 -1.41
CA ASN A 221 -10.76 4.17 -0.82
C ASN A 221 -10.12 4.95 0.34
N VAL A 222 -10.11 6.28 0.32
CA VAL A 222 -9.57 7.10 1.42
C VAL A 222 -10.43 6.94 2.67
N PHE A 223 -11.76 6.94 2.54
CA PHE A 223 -12.66 6.73 3.69
C PHE A 223 -12.49 5.32 4.29
N GLU A 224 -12.50 4.29 3.44
CA GLU A 224 -12.25 2.90 3.88
C GLU A 224 -10.86 2.73 4.51
N ALA A 225 -9.86 3.43 3.98
CA ALA A 225 -8.52 3.42 4.58
C ALA A 225 -8.49 4.07 5.95
N ILE A 226 -9.23 5.17 6.16
CA ILE A 226 -9.36 5.81 7.47
C ILE A 226 -10.07 4.86 8.44
N ASP A 227 -11.14 4.21 8.01
CA ASP A 227 -11.90 3.29 8.85
C ASP A 227 -11.06 2.07 9.24
N GLY A 228 -10.37 1.46 8.27
CA GLY A 228 -9.45 0.37 8.52
C GLY A 228 -8.27 0.77 9.42
N VAL A 229 -7.79 2.01 9.35
CA VAL A 229 -6.79 2.54 10.30
C VAL A 229 -7.36 2.64 11.72
N LEU A 230 -8.61 3.05 11.87
CA LEU A 230 -9.25 3.26 13.17
C LEU A 230 -9.66 1.96 13.86
N ASP A 231 -9.87 0.90 13.08
CA ASP A 231 -10.13 -0.45 13.57
C ASP A 231 -8.88 -1.11 14.16
N ILE A 232 -7.70 -0.69 13.72
CA ILE A 232 -6.44 -1.10 14.37
C ILE A 232 -6.46 -0.58 15.81
N PRO A 233 -5.99 -1.36 16.80
CA PRO A 233 -5.98 -0.99 18.22
C PRO A 233 -4.93 0.11 18.52
N ILE A 234 -5.09 1.26 17.89
CA ILE A 234 -4.27 2.45 18.08
C ILE A 234 -4.64 3.09 19.43
N PRO A 235 -3.66 3.56 20.21
CA PRO A 235 -3.92 4.25 21.47
C PRO A 235 -4.93 5.39 21.28
N LYS A 236 -6.08 5.30 21.96
CA LYS A 236 -7.18 6.29 21.95
C LYS A 236 -7.89 6.47 20.59
N LYS A 237 -7.72 5.56 19.60
CA LYS A 237 -8.35 5.63 18.26
C LYS A 237 -8.23 7.05 17.66
N TRP A 238 -9.35 7.73 17.41
CA TRP A 238 -9.41 9.13 16.96
C TRP A 238 -8.67 10.13 17.84
N GLY A 239 -8.68 9.93 19.17
CA GLY A 239 -7.97 10.79 20.11
C GLY A 239 -6.45 10.70 19.96
N GLY A 240 -5.96 9.59 19.39
CA GLY A 240 -4.55 9.35 19.08
C GLY A 240 -4.12 9.84 17.70
N VAL A 241 -5.05 10.16 16.80
CA VAL A 241 -4.71 10.71 15.47
C VAL A 241 -4.46 12.21 15.59
N ARG A 242 -3.32 12.66 15.05
CA ARG A 242 -2.96 14.08 14.93
C ARG A 242 -3.48 14.65 13.62
N CYS A 243 -3.16 14.01 12.50
CA CYS A 243 -3.58 14.50 11.18
C CYS A 243 -3.52 13.39 10.14
N PHE A 244 -4.29 13.61 9.07
CA PHE A 244 -4.27 12.83 7.85
C PHE A 244 -3.93 13.75 6.67
N HIS A 245 -3.00 13.32 5.82
CA HIS A 245 -2.62 14.03 4.61
C HIS A 245 -2.62 13.11 3.40
N LEU A 246 -3.00 13.62 2.24
CA LEU A 246 -2.88 12.93 0.95
C LEU A 246 -1.67 13.44 0.19
N LYS A 247 -0.87 12.53 -0.38
CA LYS A 247 0.31 12.89 -1.18
C LYS A 247 0.66 11.82 -2.20
N PHE A 248 1.38 12.19 -3.24
CA PHE A 248 2.24 11.29 -4.00
C PHE A 248 3.61 11.16 -3.33
N SER A 249 4.47 10.28 -3.85
CA SER A 249 5.86 10.15 -3.41
C SER A 249 6.69 11.42 -3.68
N ASP A 250 6.35 12.16 -4.73
CA ASP A 250 7.02 13.37 -5.23
C ASP A 250 6.25 14.67 -4.94
N SER A 251 5.01 14.60 -4.44
CA SER A 251 4.17 15.78 -4.23
C SER A 251 4.22 16.34 -2.80
N LEU A 252 3.72 17.57 -2.67
CA LEU A 252 3.34 18.13 -1.38
C LEU A 252 2.16 17.36 -0.78
N ALA A 253 2.08 17.37 0.55
CA ALA A 253 1.05 16.68 1.32
C ALA A 253 -0.14 17.61 1.58
N LEU A 254 -1.31 17.24 1.06
CA LEU A 254 -2.56 17.99 1.24
C LEU A 254 -3.29 17.52 2.50
N PRO A 255 -3.55 18.40 3.48
CA PRO A 255 -4.25 18.02 4.70
C PRO A 255 -5.72 17.72 4.40
N ILE A 256 -6.20 16.57 4.88
CA ILE A 256 -7.64 16.23 4.86
C ILE A 256 -8.26 16.28 6.25
N TYR A 257 -7.45 16.13 7.29
CA TYR A 257 -7.86 16.24 8.68
C TYR A 257 -6.67 16.70 9.52
N GLU A 258 -6.90 17.68 10.38
CA GLU A 258 -5.96 18.09 11.40
C GLU A 258 -6.67 18.26 12.73
N HIS A 259 -6.12 17.63 13.76
CA HIS A 259 -6.61 17.79 15.12
C HIS A 259 -6.16 19.16 15.63
N GLN A 260 -7.08 20.10 15.70
CA GLN A 260 -6.83 21.39 16.34
C GLN A 260 -6.69 21.19 17.85
N PRO A 261 -5.57 21.61 18.46
CA PRO A 261 -5.46 21.65 19.91
C PRO A 261 -6.47 22.65 20.47
N THR A 262 -7.17 22.25 21.53
CA THR A 262 -8.18 23.06 22.23
C THR A 262 -7.70 24.46 22.64
N ALA A 263 -6.38 24.68 22.71
CA ALA A 263 -5.77 25.97 23.06
C ALA A 263 -6.04 27.12 22.06
N LEU A 264 -6.40 26.84 20.81
CA LEU A 264 -6.65 27.89 19.79
C LEU A 264 -8.08 28.45 19.81
N LEU A 265 -9.01 27.83 20.56
CA LEU A 265 -10.42 28.26 20.60
C LEU A 265 -10.71 29.36 21.65
N VAL A 266 -9.69 29.86 22.37
CA VAL A 266 -9.84 30.88 23.43
C VAL A 266 -9.65 32.32 22.90
N GLY A 267 -9.30 32.51 21.61
CA GLY A 267 -8.98 33.82 21.04
C GLY A 267 -10.15 34.68 20.55
N GLU A 268 -11.33 34.10 20.28
CA GLU A 268 -12.46 34.82 19.69
C GLU A 268 -13.67 34.83 20.62
N LYS A 269 -13.69 35.78 21.57
CA LYS A 269 -14.89 36.48 22.07
C LYS A 269 -14.54 37.38 23.25
N ARG A 270 -14.31 38.66 22.96
CA ARG A 270 -14.66 39.81 23.83
C ARG A 270 -14.41 41.13 23.08
N LYS A 271 -15.31 41.48 22.15
CA LYS A 271 -15.59 42.91 21.91
C LYS A 271 -16.61 43.32 22.97
N ARG A 272 -16.12 44.02 24.00
CA ARG A 272 -16.94 44.76 24.96
C ARG A 272 -17.63 45.88 24.19
N THR A 273 -18.95 45.90 24.20
CA THR A 273 -19.73 47.08 23.86
C THR A 273 -19.51 48.10 24.97
N VAL A 274 -19.03 49.29 24.60
CA VAL A 274 -19.06 50.50 25.43
C VAL A 274 -20.36 51.23 25.10
#